data_AF-A0A3P1VYP6-F1
#
_entry.id   AF-A0A3P1VYP6-F1
#
_cell.length_a   1.000
_cell.length_b   1.000
_cell.length_c   1.000
_cell.angle_alpha   90.00
_cell.angle_beta   90.00
_cell.angle_gamma   90.00
#
_symmetry.space_group_name_H-M   'P 1'
#
loop_
_entity.id
_entity.type
_entity.pdbx_description
1 polymer ?
#
loop_
_entity_poly.entity_id
_entity_poly.type
_entity_poly.pdbx_seq_one_letter_code
_entity_poly.pdbx_strand_id
1 'polypeptide(L)'
;MGDKNRENKKRGVSLVYVLIVLSMISVFSVSFIFSVKEKSDIISLKNRSNEKSLTSIDYLINKEKKNAERIMIKGLLTDKVYIFPQNTEQYFNSKIQIKASEDNQIKKLIFFPESTKSMGDFRIEKIVDRSGNFYSLPLNENTVYDDMEITYIKTVLKEKITFIEKISFKRLDSTSVKIISGENKFIK
;
A
#
# COMPACT_ATOMS: atom_id res chain seq x y z
N MET A 1 31.72 18.11 -93.44
CA MET A 1 32.80 18.46 -92.49
C MET A 1 32.24 19.44 -91.48
N GLY A 2 32.32 19.15 -90.18
CA GLY A 2 31.91 20.09 -89.14
C GLY A 2 31.29 19.42 -87.91
N ASP A 3 32.15 18.76 -87.14
CA ASP A 3 31.92 18.16 -85.83
C ASP A 3 31.28 19.14 -84.81
N LYS A 4 30.42 18.62 -83.93
CA LYS A 4 30.03 19.27 -82.67
C LYS A 4 29.71 18.22 -81.60
N ASN A 5 30.73 17.47 -81.20
CA ASN A 5 30.75 16.78 -79.92
C ASN A 5 30.57 17.78 -78.77
N ARG A 6 29.44 17.69 -78.06
CA ARG A 6 29.21 18.37 -76.78
C ARG A 6 29.90 17.56 -75.68
N GLU A 7 31.04 18.03 -75.20
CA GLU A 7 31.71 17.47 -74.03
C GLU A 7 30.86 17.64 -72.76
N ASN A 8 30.37 16.53 -72.21
CA ASN A 8 29.83 16.45 -70.86
C ASN A 8 30.95 16.61 -69.82
N LYS A 9 31.24 17.85 -69.41
CA LYS A 9 32.16 18.12 -68.27
C LYS A 9 31.55 17.64 -66.95
N LYS A 10 31.95 16.44 -66.50
CA LYS A 10 31.73 15.98 -65.12
C LYS A 10 32.53 16.87 -64.16
N ARG A 11 31.87 17.85 -63.53
CA ARG A 11 32.46 18.70 -62.50
C ARG A 11 32.60 17.87 -61.22
N GLY A 12 33.82 17.49 -60.87
CA GLY A 12 34.12 16.79 -59.62
C GLY A 12 33.85 17.70 -58.42
N VAL A 13 33.05 17.23 -57.47
CA VAL A 13 32.84 17.92 -56.20
C VAL A 13 34.13 17.80 -55.38
N SER A 14 34.61 18.92 -54.82
CA SER A 14 35.81 18.90 -53.97
C SER A 14 35.57 18.00 -52.76
N LEU A 15 36.48 17.07 -52.52
CA LEU A 15 36.46 16.16 -51.36
C LEU A 15 36.28 16.94 -50.03
N VAL A 16 36.88 18.12 -49.93
CA VAL A 16 36.80 19.00 -48.77
C VAL A 16 35.37 19.50 -48.53
N TYR A 17 34.64 19.84 -49.60
CA TYR A 17 33.25 20.26 -49.49
C TYR A 17 32.35 19.12 -49.00
N VAL A 18 32.58 17.90 -49.51
CA VAL A 18 31.86 16.70 -49.05
C VAL A 18 32.12 16.46 -47.57
N LEU A 19 33.37 16.55 -47.12
CA LEU A 19 33.75 16.38 -45.71
C LEU A 19 33.09 17.40 -44.77
N ILE A 20 33.03 18.67 -45.17
CA ILE A 20 32.39 19.74 -44.39
C ILE A 20 30.89 19.46 -44.23
N VAL A 21 30.21 19.14 -45.33
CA VAL A 21 28.78 18.82 -45.31
C VAL A 21 28.50 17.58 -44.47
N LEU A 22 29.33 16.54 -44.59
CA LEU A 22 29.21 15.32 -43.79
C LEU A 22 29.44 15.57 -42.29
N SER A 23 30.39 16.45 -41.96
CA SER A 23 30.66 16.87 -40.58
C SER A 23 29.46 17.60 -39.96
N MET A 24 28.86 18.56 -40.69
CA MET A 24 27.67 19.27 -40.20
C MET A 24 26.48 18.31 -39.99
N ILE A 25 26.25 17.39 -40.93
CA ILE A 25 25.18 16.38 -40.83
C ILE A 25 25.42 15.45 -39.64
N SER A 26 26.67 15.04 -39.40
CA SER A 26 27.02 14.18 -38.27
C SER A 26 26.74 14.85 -36.93
N VAL A 27 27.17 16.10 -36.73
CA VAL A 27 26.94 16.86 -35.49
C VAL A 27 25.43 17.05 -35.24
N PHE A 28 24.68 17.39 -36.30
CA PHE A 28 23.23 17.55 -36.22
C PHE A 28 22.53 16.23 -35.86
N SER A 29 22.95 15.11 -36.47
CA SER A 29 22.36 13.79 -36.22
C SER A 29 22.57 13.33 -34.79
N VAL A 30 23.79 13.50 -34.25
CA VAL A 30 24.08 13.16 -32.85
C VAL A 30 23.24 13.99 -31.89
N SER A 31 23.14 15.29 -32.14
CA SER A 31 22.33 16.21 -31.32
C SER A 31 20.84 15.85 -31.35
N PHE A 32 20.31 15.50 -32.53
CA PHE A 32 18.94 15.05 -32.69
C PHE A 32 18.67 13.73 -31.94
N ILE A 33 19.57 12.74 -32.06
CA ILE A 33 19.46 11.46 -31.33
C ILE A 33 19.44 11.69 -29.83
N PHE A 34 20.33 12.54 -29.30
CA PHE A 34 20.34 12.89 -27.89
C PHE A 34 19.03 13.54 -27.44
N SER A 35 18.50 14.50 -28.21
CA SER A 35 17.24 15.17 -27.87
C SER A 35 16.03 14.22 -27.89
N VAL A 36 15.95 13.32 -28.87
CA VAL A 36 14.89 12.30 -28.93
C VAL A 36 15.01 11.31 -27.77
N LYS A 37 16.24 10.89 -27.44
CA LYS A 37 16.50 9.99 -26.31
C LYS A 37 16.10 10.63 -24.98
N GLU A 38 16.48 11.88 -24.75
CA GLU A 38 16.09 12.62 -23.54
C GLU A 38 14.57 12.77 -23.43
N LYS A 39 13.87 13.12 -24.52
CA LYS A 39 12.40 13.17 -24.54
C LYS A 39 11.76 11.81 -24.27
N SER A 40 12.28 10.74 -24.87
CA SER A 40 11.85 9.36 -24.62
C SER A 40 12.06 8.97 -23.16
N ASP A 41 13.21 9.31 -22.58
CA ASP A 41 13.54 9.02 -21.19
C ASP A 41 12.60 9.79 -20.25
N ILE A 42 12.34 11.08 -20.51
CA ILE A 42 11.35 11.88 -19.76
C ILE A 42 9.94 11.28 -19.86
N ILE A 43 9.50 10.86 -21.05
CA ILE A 43 8.19 10.22 -21.24
C ILE A 43 8.14 8.87 -20.50
N SER A 44 9.22 8.08 -20.54
CA SER A 44 9.30 6.80 -19.84
C SER A 44 9.28 6.97 -18.32
N LEU A 45 9.95 8.00 -17.79
CA LEU A 45 9.96 8.35 -16.38
C LEU A 45 8.59 8.87 -15.94
N LYS A 46 7.94 9.70 -16.77
CA LYS A 46 6.57 10.18 -16.55
C LYS A 46 5.54 9.04 -16.57
N ASN A 47 5.69 8.09 -17.48
CA ASN A 47 4.81 6.91 -17.54
C ASN A 47 5.04 6.01 -16.33
N ARG A 48 6.29 5.74 -15.95
CA ARG A 48 6.61 4.99 -14.73
C ARG A 48 6.16 5.70 -13.45
N SER A 49 6.25 7.03 -13.39
CA SER A 49 5.73 7.79 -12.24
C SER A 49 4.23 7.72 -12.18
N ASN A 50 3.53 7.81 -13.31
CA ASN A 50 2.07 7.72 -13.35
C ASN A 50 1.57 6.30 -13.02
N GLU A 51 2.25 5.26 -13.53
CA GLU A 51 1.91 3.85 -13.30
C GLU A 51 2.30 3.38 -11.87
N LYS A 52 3.37 3.95 -11.27
CA LYS A 52 3.75 3.71 -9.86
C LYS A 52 3.08 4.68 -8.87
N SER A 53 2.41 5.74 -9.32
CA SER A 53 1.76 6.74 -8.44
C SER A 53 0.45 6.26 -7.82
N LEU A 54 -0.07 5.12 -8.25
CA LEU A 54 -1.21 4.44 -7.64
C LEU A 54 -0.71 3.09 -7.15
N THR A 55 -0.04 3.04 -6.00
CA THR A 55 0.09 1.76 -5.28
C THR A 55 -1.31 1.22 -5.09
N SER A 56 -1.68 0.19 -5.85
CA SER A 56 -3.04 -0.34 -5.82
C SER A 56 -3.41 -0.72 -4.39
N ILE A 57 -4.67 -0.49 -4.01
CA ILE A 57 -5.21 -0.89 -2.70
C ILE A 57 -4.86 -2.36 -2.42
N ASP A 58 -4.90 -3.22 -3.45
CA ASP A 58 -4.47 -4.62 -3.39
C ASP A 58 -3.00 -4.81 -2.96
N TYR A 59 -2.08 -4.00 -3.48
CA TYR A 59 -0.68 -4.02 -3.05
C TYR A 59 -0.54 -3.66 -1.57
N LEU A 60 -1.26 -2.62 -1.13
CA LEU A 60 -1.23 -2.16 0.26
C LEU A 60 -1.84 -3.21 1.21
N ILE A 61 -2.98 -3.79 0.85
CA ILE A 61 -3.60 -4.90 1.60
C ILE A 61 -2.63 -6.08 1.70
N ASN A 62 -1.97 -6.46 0.61
CA ASN A 62 -1.01 -7.56 0.62
C ASN A 62 0.20 -7.25 1.52
N LYS A 63 0.65 -5.99 1.57
CA LYS A 63 1.70 -5.55 2.49
C LYS A 63 1.27 -5.63 3.95
N GLU A 64 0.05 -5.20 4.27
CA GLU A 64 -0.50 -5.30 5.63
C GLU A 64 -0.66 -6.76 6.07
N LYS A 65 -1.11 -7.67 5.19
CA LYS A 65 -1.16 -9.12 5.48
C LYS A 65 0.23 -9.70 5.79
N LYS A 66 1.22 -9.38 4.97
CA LYS A 66 2.63 -9.80 5.22
C LYS A 66 3.19 -9.23 6.52
N ASN A 67 2.81 -8.02 6.88
CA ASN A 67 3.21 -7.43 8.17
C ASN A 67 2.57 -8.16 9.35
N ALA A 68 1.28 -8.50 9.25
CA ALA A 68 0.59 -9.29 10.26
C ALA A 68 1.27 -10.66 10.47
N GLU A 69 1.59 -11.37 9.39
CA GLU A 69 2.34 -12.64 9.44
C GLU A 69 3.72 -12.46 10.09
N ARG A 70 4.45 -11.41 9.70
CA ARG A 70 5.77 -11.11 10.28
C ARG A 70 5.68 -10.86 11.78
N ILE A 71 4.68 -10.12 12.24
CA ILE A 71 4.47 -9.81 13.66
C ILE A 71 4.02 -11.05 14.44
N MET A 72 3.21 -11.92 13.84
CA MET A 72 2.86 -13.21 14.43
C MET A 72 4.11 -14.08 14.68
N ILE A 73 5.06 -14.10 13.74
CA ILE A 73 6.29 -14.91 13.85
C ILE A 73 7.34 -14.26 14.76
N LYS A 74 7.58 -12.96 14.62
CA LYS A 74 8.67 -12.26 15.31
C LYS A 74 8.27 -11.69 16.67
N GLY A 75 6.97 -11.62 16.94
CA GLY A 75 6.43 -10.91 18.10
C GLY A 75 6.67 -9.39 18.01
N LEU A 76 6.17 -8.69 19.00
CA LEU A 76 6.38 -7.26 19.22
C LEU A 76 7.20 -7.07 20.48
N LEU A 77 8.34 -6.38 20.35
CA LEU A 77 9.16 -6.01 21.49
C LEU A 77 8.53 -4.82 22.20
N THR A 78 8.02 -5.04 23.41
CA THR A 78 7.40 -4.02 24.26
C THR A 78 7.98 -4.16 25.66
N ASP A 79 8.51 -3.08 26.23
CA ASP A 79 9.12 -3.07 27.58
C ASP A 79 10.11 -4.21 27.84
N LYS A 80 10.97 -4.48 26.84
CA LYS A 80 11.99 -5.54 26.84
C LYS A 80 11.45 -6.98 26.82
N VAL A 81 10.14 -7.17 26.64
CA VAL A 81 9.49 -8.48 26.50
C VAL A 81 8.92 -8.63 25.10
N TYR A 82 9.06 -9.82 24.51
CA TYR A 82 8.41 -10.14 23.23
C TYR A 82 6.99 -10.63 23.49
N ILE A 83 6.02 -9.99 22.83
CA ILE A 83 4.61 -10.35 22.91
C ILE A 83 4.17 -10.89 21.56
N PHE A 84 3.60 -12.08 21.56
CA PHE A 84 3.17 -12.77 20.35
C PHE A 84 1.65 -12.74 20.23
N PRO A 85 1.10 -12.29 19.09
CA PRO A 85 -0.31 -12.47 18.78
C PRO A 85 -0.71 -13.95 18.76
N GLN A 86 -1.92 -14.25 19.21
CA GLN A 86 -2.51 -15.58 19.13
C GLN A 86 -2.97 -15.93 17.71
N ASN A 87 -3.31 -14.92 16.92
CA ASN A 87 -3.70 -15.04 15.52
C ASN A 87 -3.29 -13.79 14.73
N THR A 88 -3.36 -13.86 13.40
CA THR A 88 -2.99 -12.73 12.54
C THR A 88 -3.98 -11.57 12.66
N GLU A 89 -5.24 -11.83 13.00
CA GLU A 89 -6.29 -10.82 13.14
C GLU A 89 -6.02 -9.82 14.26
N GLN A 90 -5.35 -10.26 15.33
CA GLN A 90 -4.93 -9.39 16.43
C GLN A 90 -4.06 -8.21 15.99
N TYR A 91 -3.35 -8.34 14.87
CA TYR A 91 -2.64 -7.22 14.26
C TYR A 91 -3.61 -6.09 13.85
N PHE A 92 -4.79 -6.43 13.33
CA PHE A 92 -5.78 -5.46 12.85
C PHE A 92 -6.73 -4.98 13.95
N ASN A 93 -7.15 -5.87 14.84
CA ASN A 93 -8.29 -5.64 15.73
C ASN A 93 -7.94 -5.48 17.21
N SER A 94 -6.66 -5.56 17.60
CA SER A 94 -6.26 -5.60 19.00
C SER A 94 -5.09 -4.69 19.31
N LYS A 95 -4.95 -4.32 20.59
CA LYS A 95 -3.85 -3.53 21.14
C LYS A 95 -3.19 -4.29 22.29
N ILE A 96 -1.88 -4.08 22.45
CA ILE A 96 -1.13 -4.56 23.61
C ILE A 96 -1.39 -3.63 24.79
N GLN A 97 -1.84 -4.20 25.92
CA GLN A 97 -1.90 -3.52 27.19
C GLN A 97 -0.77 -4.02 28.09
N ILE A 98 0.10 -3.11 28.48
CA ILE A 98 1.15 -3.35 29.46
C ILE A 98 0.53 -3.06 30.82
N LYS A 99 0.40 -4.09 31.66
CA LYS A 99 0.01 -3.91 33.06
C LYS A 99 1.29 -3.96 33.91
N ALA A 100 1.36 -3.10 34.93
CA ALA A 100 2.48 -3.09 35.87
C ALA A 100 2.68 -4.42 36.62
N SER A 101 1.64 -5.26 36.66
CA SER A 101 1.66 -6.61 37.22
C SER A 101 1.71 -7.65 36.09
N GLU A 102 2.94 -7.87 35.61
CA GLU A 102 3.54 -9.04 34.93
C GLU A 102 2.86 -9.76 33.75
N ASP A 103 1.59 -9.54 33.44
CA ASP A 103 0.97 -10.14 32.24
C ASP A 103 0.64 -9.09 31.20
N ASN A 104 1.44 -9.07 30.13
CA ASN A 104 1.14 -8.35 28.90
C ASN A 104 -0.10 -8.98 28.24
N GLN A 105 -1.19 -8.21 28.13
CA GLN A 105 -2.46 -8.71 27.60
C GLN A 105 -2.76 -8.08 26.24
N ILE A 106 -3.07 -8.92 25.25
CA ILE A 106 -3.61 -8.48 23.98
C ILE A 106 -5.13 -8.36 24.13
N LYS A 107 -5.65 -7.15 23.98
CA LYS A 107 -7.09 -6.87 24.10
C LYS A 107 -7.65 -6.30 22.79
N LYS A 108 -8.90 -6.68 22.48
CA LYS A 108 -9.62 -6.17 21.31
C LYS A 108 -9.84 -4.67 21.42
N LEU A 109 -9.76 -3.99 20.28
CA LEU A 109 -9.83 -2.55 20.16
C LEU A 109 -11.21 -1.99 20.57
N ILE A 110 -12.26 -2.82 20.50
CA ILE A 110 -13.63 -2.44 20.90
C ILE A 110 -13.78 -2.07 22.37
N PHE A 111 -12.81 -2.43 23.21
CA PHE A 111 -12.81 -2.10 24.64
C PHE A 111 -12.02 -0.83 24.97
N PHE A 112 -11.56 -0.11 23.95
CA PHE A 112 -10.78 1.11 24.10
C PHE A 112 -11.52 2.32 23.52
N PRO A 113 -11.14 3.56 23.94
CA PRO A 113 -11.68 4.77 23.34
C PRO A 113 -11.44 4.84 21.83
N GLU A 114 -12.32 5.55 21.10
CA GLU A 114 -12.30 5.66 19.63
C GLU A 114 -10.96 6.13 19.03
N SER A 115 -10.20 6.93 19.78
CA SER A 115 -8.88 7.42 19.36
C SER A 115 -7.79 6.33 19.36
N THR A 116 -8.10 5.15 19.87
CA THR A 116 -7.13 4.06 20.04
C THR A 116 -6.90 3.31 18.74
N LYS A 117 -5.65 2.93 18.51
CA LYS A 117 -5.26 2.14 17.34
C LYS A 117 -4.79 0.74 17.73
N SER A 118 -4.95 -0.19 16.81
CA SER A 118 -4.43 -1.56 16.93
C SER A 118 -2.91 -1.62 16.73
N MET A 119 -2.34 -2.82 16.91
CA MET A 119 -0.93 -3.08 16.63
C MET A 119 -0.50 -2.71 15.20
N GLY A 120 -1.42 -2.88 14.24
CA GLY A 120 -1.22 -2.53 12.84
C GLY A 120 -1.57 -1.08 12.49
N ASP A 121 -1.83 -0.23 13.48
CA ASP A 121 -2.23 1.17 13.31
C ASP A 121 -3.63 1.35 12.68
N PHE A 122 -4.52 0.35 12.80
CA PHE A 122 -5.92 0.48 12.39
C PHE A 122 -6.75 1.09 13.52
N ARG A 123 -7.74 1.90 13.16
CA ARG A 123 -8.75 2.44 14.08
C ARG A 123 -10.13 1.90 13.73
N ILE A 124 -11.03 1.81 14.70
CA ILE A 124 -12.43 1.49 14.42
C ILE A 124 -13.09 2.71 13.76
N GLU A 125 -13.76 2.48 12.63
CA GLU A 125 -14.60 3.48 11.95
C GLU A 125 -16.05 3.38 12.42
N LYS A 126 -16.58 2.15 12.52
CA LYS A 126 -17.95 1.90 12.97
C LYS A 126 -18.13 0.47 13.47
N ILE A 127 -19.15 0.30 14.29
CA ILE A 127 -19.64 -0.98 14.81
C ILE A 127 -21.13 -1.02 14.55
N VAL A 128 -21.59 -2.05 13.85
CA VAL A 128 -23.00 -2.21 13.47
C VAL A 128 -23.45 -3.62 13.80
N ASP A 129 -24.62 -3.79 14.43
CA ASP A 129 -25.22 -5.13 14.62
C ASP A 129 -26.01 -5.59 13.38
N ARG A 130 -26.58 -6.80 13.45
CA ARG A 130 -27.46 -7.34 12.39
C ARG A 130 -28.74 -6.53 12.15
N SER A 131 -29.19 -5.76 13.14
CA SER A 131 -30.38 -4.92 13.08
C SER A 131 -30.08 -3.53 12.49
N GLY A 132 -28.81 -3.19 12.29
CA GLY A 132 -28.36 -1.89 11.80
C GLY A 132 -28.11 -0.86 12.90
N ASN A 133 -28.10 -1.25 14.18
CA ASN A 133 -27.80 -0.34 15.28
C ASN A 133 -26.30 -0.05 15.36
N PHE A 134 -25.97 1.23 15.59
CA PHE A 134 -24.60 1.68 15.78
C PHE A 134 -24.21 1.64 17.26
N TYR A 135 -22.96 1.28 17.54
CA TYR A 135 -22.42 1.25 18.90
C TYR A 135 -21.26 2.23 19.04
N SER A 136 -21.29 2.99 20.14
CA SER A 136 -20.19 3.86 20.56
C SER A 136 -19.15 3.09 21.36
N LEU A 137 -17.90 3.52 21.26
CA LEU A 137 -16.80 2.97 22.05
C LEU A 137 -16.57 3.74 23.36
N PRO A 138 -15.95 3.12 24.38
CA PRO A 138 -15.63 1.70 24.48
C PRO A 138 -16.85 0.83 24.83
N LEU A 139 -16.85 -0.41 24.36
CA LEU A 139 -17.79 -1.43 24.83
C LEU A 139 -17.38 -1.95 26.21
N ASN A 140 -18.33 -2.53 26.94
CA ASN A 140 -18.11 -3.13 28.25
C ASN A 140 -17.75 -4.61 28.10
N GLU A 141 -16.61 -5.04 28.67
CA GLU A 141 -16.05 -6.40 28.54
C GLU A 141 -17.02 -7.50 29.00
N ASN A 142 -17.90 -7.23 29.97
CA ASN A 142 -18.77 -8.24 30.59
C ASN A 142 -20.22 -8.19 30.09
N THR A 143 -20.46 -7.45 29.01
CA THR A 143 -21.79 -7.31 28.39
C THR A 143 -21.90 -8.26 27.20
N VAL A 144 -23.05 -8.96 27.11
CA VAL A 144 -23.39 -9.73 25.91
C VAL A 144 -24.11 -8.79 24.98
N TYR A 145 -23.49 -8.53 23.83
CA TYR A 145 -24.10 -7.77 22.75
C TYR A 145 -24.60 -8.70 21.66
N ASP A 146 -25.42 -8.16 20.76
CA ASP A 146 -25.80 -8.84 19.53
C ASP A 146 -24.58 -9.07 18.63
N ASP A 147 -24.76 -9.94 17.64
CA ASP A 147 -23.73 -10.20 16.64
C ASP A 147 -23.40 -8.92 15.86
N MET A 148 -22.12 -8.56 15.85
CA MET A 148 -21.62 -7.28 15.34
C MET A 148 -20.70 -7.46 14.14
N GLU A 149 -20.76 -6.49 13.23
CA GLU A 149 -19.76 -6.25 12.21
C GLU A 149 -18.99 -4.97 12.54
N ILE A 150 -17.67 -5.10 12.66
CA ILE A 150 -16.76 -4.01 13.02
C ILE A 150 -15.93 -3.65 11.80
N THR A 151 -15.94 -2.37 11.45
CA THR A 151 -15.14 -1.82 10.36
C THR A 151 -13.91 -1.12 10.93
N TYR A 152 -12.73 -1.62 10.56
CA TYR A 152 -11.43 -1.05 10.90
C TYR A 152 -10.81 -0.38 9.69
N ILE A 153 -10.17 0.78 9.89
CA ILE A 153 -9.60 1.57 8.81
C ILE A 153 -8.18 2.01 9.10
N LYS A 154 -7.37 2.12 8.05
CA LYS A 154 -6.02 2.69 8.08
C LYS A 154 -5.77 3.45 6.79
N THR A 155 -5.18 4.63 6.87
CA THR A 155 -4.78 5.41 5.69
C THR A 155 -3.29 5.21 5.44
N VAL A 156 -2.94 4.72 4.24
CA VAL A 156 -1.55 4.50 3.82
C VAL A 156 -1.38 5.14 2.45
N LEU A 157 -0.40 6.05 2.30
CA LEU A 157 -0.15 6.75 1.03
C LEU A 157 -1.39 7.43 0.43
N LYS A 158 -2.27 7.99 1.28
CA LYS A 158 -3.57 8.61 0.94
C LYS A 158 -4.67 7.63 0.50
N GLU A 159 -4.37 6.34 0.43
CA GLU A 159 -5.36 5.29 0.21
C GLU A 159 -5.94 4.79 1.53
N LYS A 160 -7.24 4.51 1.56
CA LYS A 160 -7.94 3.99 2.74
C LYS A 160 -8.06 2.46 2.64
N ILE A 161 -7.36 1.75 3.53
CA ILE A 161 -7.47 0.31 3.69
C ILE A 161 -8.57 0.01 4.71
N THR A 162 -9.51 -0.87 4.35
CA THR A 162 -10.63 -1.25 5.21
C THR A 162 -10.61 -2.75 5.51
N PHE A 163 -10.65 -3.10 6.79
CA PHE A 163 -10.73 -4.47 7.29
C PHE A 163 -12.04 -4.64 8.07
N ILE A 164 -12.79 -5.69 7.79
CA ILE A 164 -14.04 -6.02 8.47
C ILE A 164 -13.86 -7.28 9.29
N GLU A 165 -14.36 -7.25 10.52
CA GLU A 165 -14.45 -8.41 11.42
C GLU A 165 -15.90 -8.61 11.85
N LYS A 166 -16.43 -9.82 11.69
CA LYS A 166 -17.70 -10.21 12.32
C LYS A 166 -17.42 -10.89 13.65
N ILE A 167 -18.12 -10.50 14.71
CA ILE A 167 -17.96 -11.11 16.03
C ILE A 167 -19.31 -11.43 16.67
N SER A 168 -19.28 -12.43 17.55
CA SER A 168 -20.41 -12.86 18.37
C SER A 168 -19.99 -12.92 19.84
N PHE A 169 -20.93 -12.65 20.73
CA PHE A 169 -20.70 -12.70 22.17
C PHE A 169 -21.39 -13.92 22.79
N LYS A 170 -20.65 -14.71 23.57
CA LYS A 170 -21.20 -15.86 24.28
C LYS A 170 -20.81 -15.77 25.76
N ARG A 171 -21.82 -15.75 26.64
CA ARG A 171 -21.60 -15.81 28.08
C ARG A 171 -20.98 -17.16 28.46
N LEU A 172 -19.89 -17.12 29.23
CA LEU A 172 -19.28 -18.32 29.80
C LEU A 172 -19.77 -18.55 31.23
N ASP A 173 -19.84 -17.50 32.05
CA ASP A 173 -20.33 -17.54 33.43
C ASP A 173 -21.05 -16.23 33.81
N SER A 174 -21.37 -16.05 35.10
CA SER A 174 -22.06 -14.85 35.60
C SER A 174 -21.28 -13.55 35.37
N THR A 175 -19.96 -13.64 35.19
CA THR A 175 -19.03 -12.50 35.15
C THR A 175 -18.23 -12.38 33.85
N SER A 176 -18.13 -13.44 33.03
CA SER A 176 -17.24 -13.47 31.87
C SER A 176 -18.00 -13.75 30.56
N VAL A 177 -17.60 -13.01 29.52
CA VAL A 177 -18.13 -13.13 28.16
C VAL A 177 -16.98 -13.45 27.21
N LYS A 178 -17.16 -14.49 26.39
CA LYS A 178 -16.24 -14.86 25.33
C LYS A 178 -16.67 -14.20 24.03
N ILE A 179 -15.69 -13.67 23.30
CA ILE A 179 -15.87 -13.22 21.92
C ILE A 179 -15.49 -14.35 20.98
N ILE A 180 -16.37 -14.63 20.03
CA ILE A 180 -16.16 -15.59 18.96
C ILE A 180 -15.97 -14.76 17.68
N SER A 181 -14.79 -14.85 17.07
CA SER A 181 -14.52 -14.23 15.77
C SER A 181 -15.11 -15.10 14.65
N GLY A 182 -15.85 -14.47 13.75
CA GLY A 182 -16.44 -15.07 12.56
C GLY A 182 -15.61 -14.79 11.31
N GLU A 183 -16.30 -14.42 10.22
CA GLU A 183 -15.67 -14.10 8.93
C GLU A 183 -14.96 -12.74 8.97
N ASN A 184 -13.71 -12.72 8.48
CA ASN A 184 -12.87 -11.53 8.44
C ASN A 184 -12.40 -11.27 7.01
N LYS A 185 -12.49 -10.03 6.54
CA LYS A 185 -12.11 -9.70 5.15
C LYS A 185 -11.64 -8.27 4.97
N PHE A 186 -10.82 -8.07 3.94
CA PHE A 186 -10.52 -6.73 3.44
C PHE A 186 -11.54 -6.33 2.39
N ILE A 187 -11.92 -5.05 2.40
CA ILE A 187 -12.71 -4.43 1.33
C ILE A 187 -11.76 -3.62 0.45
N LYS A 188 -11.97 -3.73 -0.86
CA LYS A 188 -11.26 -2.97 -1.89
C LYS A 188 -11.95 -1.64 -2.15
#